data_AF-A0A413SVS3-F1
#
_entry.id   AF-A0A413SVS3-F1
#
_cell.length_a   1.000
_cell.length_b   1.000
_cell.length_c   1.000
_cell.angle_alpha   90.00
_cell.angle_beta   90.00
_cell.angle_gamma   90.00
#
_symmetry.space_group_name_H-M   'P 1'
#
loop_
_entity.id
_entity.type
_entity.pdbx_description
1 polymer ?
#
loop_
_entity_poly.entity_id
_entity_poly.type
_entity_poly.pdbx_seq_one_letter_code
_entity_poly.pdbx_strand_id
1 'polypeptide(L)'
;MKKIINLTILFATLLSLSFIPATSVSAAKKVTLTYYTNNGYFKAKLNRNKKKINLKNKINKKRGYAPAVRRDGYVFDGWYTKKKKGIKYSSSTIITKKQKLYPHWLKKYKISTNYFIPVGITFLNISEYEPYWGKLKILKKKKIATYDYEYTLKNHKGDLFYLTTDIHSIDDNDNFTYEYYYFNMECKLKNIINIKKSTNYKKFLKRLGVTAYNYDSSNNYLDFVCCKTHFTDDTYDTDMVWSMYLDDENQVSPNTVVSFDPNDDWKPYF
;
A
#
# COMPACT_ATOMS: atom_id res chain seq x y z
N MET A 1 2.12 31.93 -98.21
CA MET A 1 2.91 30.75 -97.76
C MET A 1 3.05 30.77 -96.24
N LYS A 2 2.96 29.59 -95.60
CA LYS A 2 3.06 29.22 -94.15
C LYS A 2 1.77 29.42 -93.34
N LYS A 3 0.96 28.34 -93.16
CA LYS A 3 0.96 27.26 -92.12
C LYS A 3 0.37 27.75 -90.77
N ILE A 4 -0.89 27.42 -90.48
CA ILE A 4 -1.38 26.35 -89.55
C ILE A 4 -0.78 26.44 -88.14
N ILE A 5 -1.64 26.58 -87.12
CA ILE A 5 -1.74 25.71 -85.92
C ILE A 5 -3.11 25.93 -85.25
N ASN A 6 -3.84 24.82 -85.14
CA ASN A 6 -5.02 24.64 -84.27
C ASN A 6 -4.61 24.71 -82.80
N LEU A 7 -5.44 25.32 -81.94
CA LEU A 7 -5.56 24.85 -80.57
C LEU A 7 -7.00 25.02 -80.08
N THR A 8 -7.77 23.96 -80.29
CA THR A 8 -8.93 23.58 -79.50
C THR A 8 -8.55 23.38 -78.03
N ILE A 9 -9.57 23.32 -77.17
CA ILE A 9 -9.57 22.93 -75.75
C ILE A 9 -9.54 24.13 -74.77
N LEU A 10 -10.73 24.57 -74.33
CA LEU A 10 -11.15 24.40 -72.92
C LEU A 10 -12.61 24.86 -72.76
N PHE A 11 -13.56 24.02 -73.17
CA PHE A 11 -14.98 24.19 -72.83
C PHE A 11 -15.51 22.85 -72.30
N ALA A 12 -15.12 22.50 -71.08
CA ALA A 12 -15.74 21.45 -70.28
C ALA A 12 -15.17 21.47 -68.86
N THR A 13 -15.85 22.14 -67.93
CA THR A 13 -15.97 21.70 -66.53
C THR A 13 -17.15 22.45 -65.91
N LEU A 14 -18.35 22.06 -66.33
CA LEU A 14 -19.57 22.36 -65.57
C LEU A 14 -19.50 21.64 -64.22
N LEU A 15 -19.65 22.42 -63.15
CA LEU A 15 -20.28 22.08 -61.87
C LEU A 15 -20.42 20.58 -61.54
N SER A 16 -19.51 20.05 -60.75
CA SER A 16 -19.84 19.03 -59.76
C SER A 16 -19.21 19.40 -58.42
N LEU A 17 -19.66 20.51 -57.83
CA LEU A 17 -19.66 20.59 -56.36
C LEU A 17 -20.72 19.60 -55.89
N SER A 18 -20.32 18.33 -55.71
CA SER A 18 -21.05 17.46 -54.80
C SER A 18 -21.05 18.15 -53.45
N PHE A 19 -22.21 18.70 -53.07
CA PHE A 19 -22.48 19.07 -51.70
C PHE A 19 -22.27 17.80 -50.87
N ILE A 20 -21.07 17.64 -50.29
CA ILE A 20 -20.89 16.73 -49.18
C ILE A 20 -21.82 17.30 -48.10
N PRO A 21 -22.90 16.61 -47.70
CA PRO A 21 -23.65 17.07 -46.55
C PRO A 21 -22.63 17.10 -45.41
N ALA A 22 -22.35 18.30 -44.91
CA ALA A 22 -21.61 18.45 -43.67
C ALA A 22 -22.42 17.69 -42.63
N THR A 23 -22.06 16.43 -42.39
CA THR A 23 -22.57 15.70 -41.25
C THR A 23 -22.10 16.51 -40.09
N SER A 24 -23.02 17.30 -39.50
CA SER A 24 -22.71 17.98 -38.26
C SER A 24 -22.30 16.87 -37.30
N VAL A 25 -21.01 16.77 -37.02
CA VAL A 25 -20.52 15.88 -35.98
C VAL A 25 -21.14 16.43 -34.71
N SER A 26 -22.26 15.85 -34.30
CA SER A 26 -22.99 16.27 -33.11
C SER A 26 -21.97 16.35 -31.97
N ALA A 27 -21.76 17.56 -31.45
CA ALA A 27 -20.81 17.77 -30.39
C ALA A 27 -21.23 16.88 -29.22
N ALA A 28 -20.42 15.86 -28.92
CA ALA A 28 -20.75 14.86 -27.92
C ALA A 28 -21.23 15.53 -26.62
N LYS A 29 -22.46 15.22 -26.20
CA LYS A 29 -23.10 15.84 -25.03
C LYS A 29 -22.17 15.71 -23.81
N LYS A 30 -21.87 16.84 -23.17
CA LYS A 30 -20.98 16.91 -22.01
C LYS A 30 -21.77 17.12 -20.73
N VAL A 31 -21.32 16.51 -19.64
CA VAL A 31 -21.83 16.74 -18.29
C VAL A 31 -20.67 17.09 -17.35
N THR A 32 -20.98 17.81 -16.27
CA THR A 32 -19.96 18.25 -15.31
C THR A 32 -19.90 17.30 -14.12
N LEU A 33 -18.70 16.81 -13.82
CA LEU A 33 -18.36 16.16 -12.56
C LEU A 33 -17.69 17.17 -11.63
N THR A 34 -18.22 17.33 -10.42
CA THR A 34 -17.66 18.23 -9.40
C THR A 34 -16.93 17.42 -8.34
N TYR A 35 -15.62 17.61 -8.23
CA TYR A 35 -14.77 16.96 -7.23
C TYR A 35 -14.55 17.90 -6.05
N TYR A 36 -14.82 17.46 -4.83
CA TYR A 36 -14.58 18.22 -3.60
C TYR A 36 -13.29 17.77 -2.92
N THR A 37 -12.68 18.57 -2.05
CA THR A 37 -11.53 18.12 -1.25
C THR A 37 -11.91 17.72 0.17
N ASN A 38 -13.07 18.19 0.66
CA ASN A 38 -13.46 18.14 2.08
C ASN A 38 -12.30 18.67 2.96
N ASN A 39 -11.77 17.82 3.84
CA ASN A 39 -10.68 18.15 4.78
C ASN A 39 -9.28 17.96 4.17
N GLY A 40 -9.19 17.63 2.87
CA GLY A 40 -7.93 17.56 2.13
C GLY A 40 -7.74 18.76 1.20
N TYR A 41 -6.79 18.64 0.29
CA TYR A 41 -6.46 19.61 -0.74
C TYR A 41 -6.07 18.93 -2.06
N PHE A 42 -6.16 19.65 -3.17
CA PHE A 42 -5.69 19.15 -4.47
C PHE A 42 -4.15 19.22 -4.54
N LYS A 43 -3.50 18.15 -5.04
CA LYS A 43 -2.03 18.11 -5.14
C LYS A 43 -1.49 19.17 -6.10
N ALA A 44 -2.21 19.43 -7.20
CA ALA A 44 -1.84 20.42 -8.21
C ALA A 44 -1.79 21.85 -7.62
N LYS A 45 -0.66 22.55 -7.79
CA LYS A 45 -0.38 23.88 -7.20
C LYS A 45 -1.50 24.89 -7.50
N LEU A 46 -1.93 24.98 -8.75
CA LEU A 46 -3.00 25.90 -9.22
C LEU A 46 -4.37 25.65 -8.57
N ASN A 47 -4.59 24.48 -7.99
CA ASN A 47 -5.87 24.10 -7.38
C ASN A 47 -5.78 23.93 -5.86
N ARG A 48 -4.61 24.14 -5.24
CA ARG A 48 -4.37 23.81 -3.83
C ARG A 48 -5.32 24.55 -2.87
N ASN A 49 -5.61 25.82 -3.17
CA ASN A 49 -6.52 26.66 -2.37
C ASN A 49 -8.01 26.39 -2.65
N LYS A 50 -8.34 25.59 -3.66
CA LYS A 50 -9.73 25.32 -4.06
C LYS A 50 -10.32 24.18 -3.24
N LYS A 51 -11.56 24.36 -2.76
CA LYS A 51 -12.34 23.31 -2.08
C LYS A 51 -13.07 22.35 -3.03
N LYS A 52 -13.21 22.74 -4.30
CA LYS A 52 -13.79 21.92 -5.37
C LYS A 52 -13.24 22.30 -6.74
N ILE A 53 -13.29 21.37 -7.69
CA ILE A 53 -13.08 21.64 -9.12
C ILE A 53 -14.18 20.99 -9.96
N ASN A 54 -14.48 21.58 -11.11
CA ASN A 54 -15.46 21.08 -12.07
C ASN A 54 -14.75 20.57 -13.32
N LEU A 55 -15.01 19.33 -13.72
CA LEU A 55 -14.48 18.75 -14.95
C LEU A 55 -15.63 18.42 -15.91
N LYS A 56 -15.60 18.98 -17.12
CA LYS A 56 -16.55 18.67 -18.19
C LYS A 56 -16.13 17.35 -18.85
N ASN A 57 -17.03 16.38 -18.91
CA ASN A 57 -16.77 15.05 -19.44
C ASN A 57 -17.84 14.65 -20.46
N LYS A 58 -17.50 13.83 -21.45
CA LYS A 58 -18.46 13.27 -22.42
C LYS A 58 -19.39 12.28 -21.71
N ILE A 59 -20.68 12.34 -22.02
CA ILE A 59 -21.66 11.35 -21.57
C ILE A 59 -21.39 9.99 -22.23
N ASN A 60 -21.83 8.91 -21.60
CA ASN A 60 -21.72 7.52 -22.07
C ASN A 60 -20.26 7.07 -22.32
N LYS A 61 -19.32 7.73 -21.64
CA LYS A 61 -17.90 7.34 -21.60
C LYS A 61 -17.49 7.06 -20.16
N LYS A 62 -16.44 6.24 -20.02
CA LYS A 62 -15.78 5.98 -18.73
C LYS A 62 -15.26 7.29 -18.14
N ARG A 63 -15.28 7.41 -16.81
CA ARG A 63 -14.86 8.61 -16.07
C ARG A 63 -13.45 9.11 -16.44
N GLY A 64 -12.51 8.18 -16.69
CA GLY A 64 -11.14 8.53 -17.02
C GLY A 64 -10.39 9.20 -15.85
N TYR A 65 -9.76 10.35 -16.10
CA TYR A 65 -8.91 11.05 -15.14
C TYR A 65 -9.70 11.64 -13.95
N ALA A 66 -9.13 11.58 -12.74
CA ALA A 66 -9.61 12.29 -11.55
C ALA A 66 -8.50 13.16 -10.99
N PRO A 67 -8.82 14.31 -10.37
CA PRO A 67 -7.82 15.10 -9.68
C PRO A 67 -7.19 14.31 -8.53
N ALA A 68 -5.88 14.45 -8.39
CA ALA A 68 -5.16 13.90 -7.24
C ALA A 68 -5.37 14.81 -6.01
N VAL A 69 -5.70 14.19 -4.87
CA VAL A 69 -5.92 14.87 -3.59
C VAL A 69 -5.00 14.30 -2.52
N ARG A 70 -4.69 15.11 -1.51
CA ARG A 70 -3.93 14.70 -0.32
C ARG A 70 -4.61 15.21 0.95
N ARG A 71 -4.41 14.47 2.03
CA ARG A 71 -4.80 14.82 3.39
C ARG A 71 -3.77 14.24 4.34
N ASP A 72 -3.14 15.08 5.16
CA ASP A 72 -2.04 14.64 6.02
C ASP A 72 -2.52 13.67 7.10
N GLY A 73 -1.73 12.61 7.32
CA GLY A 73 -2.11 11.49 8.20
C GLY A 73 -3.14 10.52 7.59
N TYR A 74 -3.56 10.70 6.34
CA TYR A 74 -4.53 9.84 5.67
C TYR A 74 -4.06 9.36 4.28
N VAL A 75 -4.63 8.24 3.85
CA VAL A 75 -4.50 7.66 2.52
C VAL A 75 -5.80 7.89 1.77
N PHE A 76 -5.69 8.30 0.50
CA PHE A 76 -6.84 8.47 -0.36
C PHE A 76 -7.46 7.10 -0.69
N ASP A 77 -8.73 6.89 -0.32
CA ASP A 77 -9.40 5.63 -0.59
C ASP A 77 -10.00 5.57 -2.00
N GLY A 78 -10.59 6.68 -2.43
CA GLY A 78 -11.29 6.83 -3.69
C GLY A 78 -12.26 7.99 -3.69
N TRP A 79 -12.86 8.23 -4.86
CA TRP A 79 -13.95 9.18 -5.05
C TRP A 79 -15.29 8.49 -4.84
N TYR A 80 -16.22 9.14 -4.15
CA TYR A 80 -17.53 8.57 -3.81
C TYR A 80 -18.66 9.56 -4.09
N THR A 81 -19.86 9.05 -4.34
CA THR A 81 -21.03 9.87 -4.67
C THR A 81 -21.59 10.69 -3.50
N LYS A 82 -21.20 10.38 -2.26
CA LYS A 82 -21.63 11.09 -1.03
C LYS A 82 -20.44 11.35 -0.09
N LYS A 83 -20.54 12.39 0.74
CA LYS A 83 -19.52 12.77 1.74
C LYS A 83 -19.25 11.66 2.76
N LYS A 84 -20.32 11.03 3.24
CA LYS A 84 -20.30 9.84 4.11
C LYS A 84 -21.04 8.72 3.36
N LYS A 85 -20.53 7.49 3.42
CA LYS A 85 -21.03 6.35 2.61
C LYS A 85 -21.05 6.70 1.11
N GLY A 86 -22.01 6.15 0.37
CA GLY A 86 -22.12 6.32 -1.08
C GLY A 86 -21.35 5.24 -1.82
N ILE A 87 -21.50 5.28 -3.14
CA ILE A 87 -20.92 4.29 -4.04
C ILE A 87 -19.58 4.83 -4.54
N LYS A 88 -18.56 3.97 -4.57
CA LYS A 88 -17.25 4.30 -5.12
C LYS A 88 -17.39 4.59 -6.61
N TYR A 89 -16.86 5.72 -7.04
CA TYR A 89 -16.93 6.22 -8.41
C TYR A 89 -15.56 6.01 -9.06
N SER A 90 -15.41 4.86 -9.73
CA SER A 90 -14.14 4.38 -10.29
C SER A 90 -13.81 5.05 -11.62
N SER A 91 -12.60 4.81 -12.16
CA SER A 91 -12.26 5.18 -13.54
C SER A 91 -13.13 4.48 -14.59
N SER A 92 -13.65 3.28 -14.27
CA SER A 92 -14.52 2.49 -15.14
C SER A 92 -15.99 2.89 -15.12
N THR A 93 -16.43 3.71 -14.15
CA THR A 93 -17.83 4.15 -14.08
C THR A 93 -18.23 4.93 -15.33
N ILE A 94 -19.34 4.55 -15.96
CA ILE A 94 -19.91 5.27 -17.11
C ILE A 94 -20.59 6.55 -16.63
N ILE A 95 -20.25 7.66 -17.27
CA ILE A 95 -20.81 8.97 -16.94
C ILE A 95 -22.13 9.16 -17.67
N THR A 96 -23.24 9.22 -16.95
CA THR A 96 -24.57 9.45 -17.53
C THR A 96 -25.19 10.80 -17.14
N LYS A 97 -24.73 11.40 -16.03
CA LYS A 97 -25.30 12.65 -15.50
C LYS A 97 -24.28 13.48 -14.73
N LYS A 98 -24.64 14.73 -14.42
CA LYS A 98 -23.88 15.57 -13.49
C LYS A 98 -23.79 14.88 -12.11
N GLN A 99 -22.62 14.90 -11.49
CA GLN A 99 -22.39 14.21 -10.23
C GLN A 99 -21.40 14.98 -9.35
N LYS A 100 -21.69 15.03 -8.04
CA LYS A 100 -20.75 15.50 -7.03
C LYS A 100 -19.96 14.30 -6.48
N LEU A 101 -18.65 14.44 -6.38
CA LEU A 101 -17.73 13.40 -5.94
C LEU A 101 -16.92 13.90 -4.75
N TYR A 102 -16.82 13.04 -3.74
CA TYR A 102 -16.19 13.34 -2.46
C TYR A 102 -15.07 12.33 -2.19
N PRO A 103 -13.92 12.78 -1.67
CA PRO A 103 -12.82 11.91 -1.38
C PRO A 103 -13.10 11.20 -0.06
N HIS A 104 -12.92 9.89 -0.04
CA HIS A 104 -12.88 9.12 1.19
C HIS A 104 -11.43 8.86 1.59
N TRP A 105 -11.21 8.73 2.89
CA TRP A 105 -9.88 8.73 3.49
C TRP A 105 -9.74 7.59 4.49
N LEU A 106 -8.63 6.88 4.45
CA LEU A 106 -8.22 5.90 5.46
C LEU A 106 -7.14 6.52 6.34
N LYS A 107 -7.27 6.44 7.68
CA LYS A 107 -6.22 6.95 8.58
C LYS A 107 -4.97 6.07 8.42
N LYS A 108 -3.80 6.67 8.20
CA LYS A 108 -2.53 5.95 8.15
C LYS A 108 -2.24 5.25 9.48
N TYR A 109 -1.50 4.16 9.44
CA TYR A 109 -0.89 3.64 10.65
C TYR A 109 0.27 4.53 11.07
N LYS A 110 0.44 4.72 12.38
CA LYS A 110 1.66 5.29 12.95
C LYS A 110 2.58 4.12 13.24
N ILE A 111 3.78 4.15 12.69
CA ILE A 111 4.79 3.13 12.84
C ILE A 111 5.72 3.54 13.99
N SER A 112 6.00 2.60 14.89
CA SER A 112 6.95 2.74 15.99
C SER A 112 8.14 1.83 15.71
N THR A 113 9.32 2.41 15.53
CA THR A 113 10.54 1.68 15.14
C THR A 113 11.30 1.06 16.32
N ASN A 114 10.81 1.24 17.55
CA ASN A 114 11.46 0.80 18.80
C ASN A 114 11.96 -0.65 18.78
N TYR A 115 11.34 -1.53 17.99
CA TYR A 115 11.62 -2.95 17.95
C TYR A 115 12.25 -3.43 16.63
N PHE A 116 12.42 -2.57 15.62
CA PHE A 116 12.72 -3.04 14.26
C PHE A 116 14.12 -3.61 14.09
N ILE A 117 15.12 -2.85 14.53
CA ILE A 117 16.52 -3.25 14.44
C ILE A 117 16.76 -4.53 15.24
N PRO A 118 16.42 -4.59 16.54
CA PRO A 118 16.71 -5.77 17.33
C PRO A 118 15.86 -6.98 16.96
N VAL A 119 14.66 -6.86 16.37
CA VAL A 119 13.89 -8.04 15.93
C VAL A 119 14.33 -8.49 14.53
N GLY A 120 14.70 -7.55 13.66
CA GLY A 120 15.22 -7.87 12.33
C GLY A 120 16.62 -8.47 12.34
N ILE A 121 17.37 -8.29 13.42
CA ILE A 121 18.67 -8.92 13.60
C ILE A 121 18.53 -10.07 14.58
N THR A 122 19.17 -11.17 14.25
CA THR A 122 19.39 -12.24 15.22
C THR A 122 20.57 -11.89 16.12
N PHE A 123 20.31 -11.68 17.41
CA PHE A 123 21.34 -11.66 18.45
C PHE A 123 21.50 -13.04 19.09
N LEU A 124 22.71 -13.36 19.54
CA LEU A 124 23.08 -14.65 20.14
C LEU A 124 22.76 -14.76 21.64
N ASN A 125 22.32 -13.68 22.30
CA ASN A 125 21.93 -13.70 23.70
C ASN A 125 20.67 -12.86 23.93
N ILE A 126 19.81 -13.30 24.87
CA ILE A 126 18.59 -12.56 25.19
C ILE A 126 18.89 -11.16 25.74
N SER A 127 20.01 -11.02 26.47
CA SER A 127 20.46 -9.78 27.09
C SER A 127 20.80 -8.70 26.06
N GLU A 128 21.13 -9.07 24.83
CA GLU A 128 21.41 -8.12 23.74
C GLU A 128 20.13 -7.42 23.25
N TYR A 129 18.96 -8.03 23.47
CA TYR A 129 17.67 -7.41 23.17
C TYR A 129 17.17 -6.49 24.30
N GLU A 130 17.62 -6.70 25.54
CA GLU A 130 17.14 -5.97 26.72
C GLU A 130 17.41 -4.46 26.72
N PRO A 131 18.50 -3.92 26.13
CA PRO A 131 18.65 -2.47 25.92
C PRO A 131 17.52 -1.82 25.13
N TYR A 132 16.90 -2.58 24.21
CA TYR A 132 15.83 -2.10 23.36
C TYR A 132 14.45 -2.36 23.98
N TRP A 133 14.26 -3.52 24.61
CA TRP A 133 12.94 -4.00 25.02
C TRP A 133 12.70 -3.91 26.52
N GLY A 134 13.74 -3.63 27.29
CA GLY A 134 13.81 -3.84 28.72
C GLY A 134 13.94 -5.32 29.07
N LYS A 135 14.15 -5.60 30.36
CA LYS A 135 14.29 -6.97 30.87
C LYS A 135 13.15 -7.88 30.39
N LEU A 136 13.52 -9.02 29.82
CA LEU A 136 12.57 -10.00 29.28
C LEU A 136 12.34 -11.11 30.28
N LYS A 137 11.06 -11.48 30.48
CA LYS A 137 10.65 -12.58 31.34
C LYS A 137 10.02 -13.68 30.51
N ILE A 138 10.42 -14.93 30.76
CA ILE A 138 9.78 -16.09 30.15
C ILE A 138 8.41 -16.29 30.80
N LEU A 139 7.37 -16.37 29.98
CA LEU A 139 6.01 -16.69 30.40
C LEU A 139 5.62 -18.13 30.06
N LYS A 140 6.17 -18.64 28.96
CA LYS A 140 5.88 -19.97 28.45
C LYS A 140 7.11 -20.51 27.73
N LYS A 141 7.36 -21.80 27.95
CA LYS A 141 8.35 -22.64 27.26
C LYS A 141 7.63 -23.85 26.68
N LYS A 142 7.88 -24.20 25.42
CA LYS A 142 7.29 -25.36 24.75
C LYS A 142 8.35 -26.04 23.90
N LYS A 143 8.61 -27.33 24.15
CA LYS A 143 9.46 -28.16 23.29
C LYS A 143 8.71 -28.46 21.99
N ILE A 144 9.36 -28.25 20.84
CA ILE A 144 8.75 -28.50 19.52
C ILE A 144 9.51 -29.56 18.70
N ALA A 145 10.81 -29.78 18.96
CA ALA A 145 11.58 -30.88 18.40
C ALA A 145 12.63 -31.39 19.40
N THR A 146 13.49 -32.32 18.98
CA THR A 146 14.55 -32.89 19.83
C THR A 146 15.38 -31.79 20.51
N TYR A 147 15.72 -30.75 19.73
CA TYR A 147 16.56 -29.64 20.16
C TYR A 147 15.83 -28.28 20.15
N ASP A 148 14.60 -28.20 19.62
CA ASP A 148 13.93 -26.92 19.40
C ASP A 148 12.91 -26.55 20.48
N TYR A 149 12.89 -25.26 20.86
CA TYR A 149 11.93 -24.69 21.80
C TYR A 149 11.31 -23.39 21.29
N GLU A 150 10.03 -23.19 21.64
CA GLU A 150 9.32 -21.92 21.52
C GLU A 150 9.17 -21.27 22.89
N TYR A 151 9.49 -19.98 22.96
CA TYR A 151 9.33 -19.15 24.14
C TYR A 151 8.34 -18.02 23.89
N THR A 152 7.51 -17.75 24.89
CA THR A 152 6.76 -16.49 24.97
C THR A 152 7.40 -15.64 26.04
N LEU A 153 7.90 -14.47 25.63
CA LEU A 153 8.58 -13.52 26.51
C LEU A 153 7.72 -12.28 26.72
N LYS A 154 7.89 -11.63 27.86
CA LYS A 154 7.19 -10.39 28.21
C LYS A 154 8.14 -9.36 28.80
N ASN A 155 8.04 -8.12 28.33
CA ASN A 155 8.76 -7.00 28.92
C ASN A 155 7.93 -6.30 30.04
N HIS A 156 8.52 -5.30 30.70
CA HIS A 156 7.86 -4.52 31.75
C HIS A 156 6.61 -3.74 31.27
N LYS A 157 6.50 -3.41 29.97
CA LYS A 157 5.32 -2.77 29.37
C LYS A 157 4.17 -3.74 29.14
N GLY A 158 4.46 -5.03 29.22
CA GLY A 158 3.54 -6.12 28.92
C GLY A 158 3.44 -6.48 27.44
N ASP A 159 4.38 -6.01 26.63
CA ASP A 159 4.52 -6.43 25.24
C ASP A 159 5.02 -7.87 25.19
N LEU A 160 4.47 -8.64 24.25
CA LEU A 160 4.83 -10.04 24.04
C LEU A 160 5.78 -10.19 22.85
N PHE A 161 6.78 -11.03 23.05
CA PHE A 161 7.76 -11.45 22.05
C PHE A 161 7.77 -12.97 21.97
N TYR A 162 8.07 -13.49 20.78
CA TYR A 162 8.06 -14.91 20.47
C TYR A 162 9.43 -15.27 19.94
N LEU A 163 10.00 -16.32 20.49
CA LEU A 163 11.37 -16.71 20.20
C LEU A 163 11.44 -18.20 19.96
N THR A 164 12.09 -18.59 18.87
CA THR A 164 12.41 -19.98 18.57
C THR A 164 13.92 -20.19 18.60
N THR A 165 14.35 -21.27 19.25
CA THR A 165 15.76 -21.67 19.41
C THR A 165 15.99 -23.06 18.88
N ASP A 166 17.20 -23.33 18.38
CA ASP A 166 17.75 -24.68 18.18
C ASP A 166 18.81 -24.94 19.28
N ILE A 167 18.68 -26.05 20.01
CA ILE A 167 19.53 -26.56 21.12
C ILE A 167 19.37 -25.83 22.48
N HIS A 168 19.63 -26.59 23.55
CA HIS A 168 19.73 -26.19 24.97
C HIS A 168 20.39 -24.82 25.13
N SER A 169 19.86 -23.90 25.94
CA SER A 169 19.97 -24.09 27.38
C SER A 169 19.20 -22.99 28.12
N ILE A 170 18.02 -23.36 28.61
CA ILE A 170 17.41 -22.68 29.74
C ILE A 170 17.56 -23.63 30.90
N ASP A 171 18.28 -23.23 31.94
CA ASP A 171 18.48 -24.03 33.15
C ASP A 171 17.13 -24.30 33.86
N ASP A 172 17.15 -25.13 34.90
CA ASP A 172 15.95 -25.45 35.68
C ASP A 172 15.35 -24.22 36.39
N ASN A 173 16.05 -23.07 36.38
CA ASN A 173 15.64 -21.80 36.98
C ASN A 173 15.15 -20.77 35.96
N ASP A 174 14.88 -21.18 34.72
CA ASP A 174 14.47 -20.29 33.62
C ASP A 174 15.52 -19.22 33.24
N ASN A 175 16.81 -19.47 33.53
CA ASN A 175 17.90 -18.61 33.06
C ASN A 175 18.40 -19.07 31.70
N PHE A 176 18.59 -18.13 30.78
CA PHE A 176 19.24 -18.38 29.51
C PHE A 176 20.73 -18.65 29.73
N THR A 177 21.22 -19.79 29.26
CA THR A 177 22.63 -20.21 29.32
C THR A 177 23.22 -20.29 27.91
N TYR A 178 24.55 -20.41 27.82
CA TYR A 178 25.27 -20.35 26.55
C TYR A 178 25.19 -21.67 25.77
N GLU A 179 24.53 -21.66 24.60
CA GLU A 179 25.13 -21.82 23.26
C GLU A 179 24.04 -22.02 22.16
N TYR A 180 24.08 -21.13 21.15
CA TYR A 180 23.57 -21.22 19.76
C TYR A 180 22.16 -20.74 19.33
N TYR A 181 22.24 -19.95 18.23
CA TYR A 181 21.28 -19.58 17.17
C TYR A 181 19.78 -19.51 17.53
N TYR A 182 19.38 -18.31 17.93
CA TYR A 182 18.02 -17.83 17.65
C TYR A 182 17.92 -17.61 16.14
N PHE A 183 16.78 -17.86 15.52
CA PHE A 183 16.63 -17.54 14.09
C PHE A 183 15.36 -16.75 13.79
N ASN A 184 14.40 -16.73 14.72
CA ASN A 184 13.11 -16.05 14.53
C ASN A 184 12.64 -15.44 15.86
N MET A 185 13.10 -14.23 16.16
CA MET A 185 12.46 -13.41 17.18
C MET A 185 11.34 -12.61 16.51
N GLU A 186 10.17 -12.54 17.14
CA GLU A 186 8.98 -11.93 16.55
C GLU A 186 8.18 -11.16 17.59
N CYS A 187 7.28 -10.29 17.14
CA CYS A 187 6.42 -9.53 18.04
C CYS A 187 4.97 -9.42 17.54
N LYS A 188 4.07 -8.92 18.39
CA LYS A 188 2.70 -8.62 17.96
C LYS A 188 2.63 -7.32 17.17
N LEU A 189 1.83 -7.29 16.11
CA LEU A 189 1.62 -6.12 15.25
C LEU A 189 1.21 -4.85 16.02
N LYS A 190 0.42 -4.98 17.10
CA LYS A 190 0.04 -3.85 17.97
C LYS A 190 1.21 -3.19 18.70
N ASN A 191 2.33 -3.90 18.87
CA ASN A 191 3.52 -3.38 19.53
C ASN A 191 4.22 -2.31 18.65
N ILE A 192 4.04 -2.39 17.33
CA ILE A 192 4.75 -1.57 16.35
C ILE A 192 3.86 -0.62 15.57
N ILE A 193 2.55 -0.88 15.48
CA ILE A 193 1.60 0.02 14.83
C ILE A 193 0.31 0.21 15.63
N ASN A 194 -0.34 1.35 15.43
CA ASN A 194 -1.61 1.68 16.08
C ASN A 194 -2.84 0.97 15.45
N ILE A 195 -2.79 -0.35 15.34
CA ILE A 195 -3.92 -1.19 14.96
C ILE A 195 -4.80 -1.49 16.18
N LYS A 196 -6.13 -1.43 16.01
CA LYS A 196 -7.10 -1.64 17.10
C LYS A 196 -8.08 -2.79 16.86
N LYS A 197 -8.18 -3.26 15.62
CA LYS A 197 -9.11 -4.31 15.22
C LYS A 197 -8.61 -4.99 13.96
N SER A 198 -9.12 -6.20 13.72
CA SER A 198 -8.86 -6.93 12.50
C SER A 198 -9.20 -6.10 11.26
N THR A 199 -8.32 -6.19 10.26
CA THR A 199 -8.37 -5.38 9.04
C THR A 199 -7.93 -6.24 7.88
N ASN A 200 -8.75 -6.33 6.83
CA ASN A 200 -8.37 -6.96 5.57
C ASN A 200 -6.99 -6.49 5.10
N TYR A 201 -6.13 -7.43 4.69
CA TYR A 201 -4.72 -7.17 4.44
C TYR A 201 -4.49 -6.07 3.38
N LYS A 202 -5.27 -6.02 2.30
CA LYS A 202 -5.13 -4.98 1.25
C LYS A 202 -5.36 -3.58 1.83
N LYS A 203 -6.32 -3.46 2.74
CA LYS A 203 -6.59 -2.20 3.45
C LYS A 203 -5.48 -1.90 4.45
N PHE A 204 -4.91 -2.92 5.09
CA PHE A 204 -3.77 -2.78 5.99
C PHE A 204 -2.52 -2.26 5.27
N LEU A 205 -2.08 -2.94 4.19
CA LEU A 205 -0.96 -2.53 3.34
C LEU A 205 -1.14 -1.10 2.82
N LYS A 206 -2.35 -0.79 2.33
CA LYS A 206 -2.69 0.56 1.87
C LYS A 206 -2.54 1.61 2.97
N ARG A 207 -2.86 1.29 4.23
CA ARG A 207 -2.72 2.22 5.38
C ARG A 207 -1.26 2.38 5.84
N LEU A 208 -0.40 1.41 5.57
CA LEU A 208 1.06 1.53 5.70
C LEU A 208 1.66 2.34 4.54
N GLY A 209 1.02 2.34 3.38
CA GLY A 209 1.55 2.98 2.17
C GLY A 209 2.41 2.04 1.34
N VAL A 210 2.32 0.73 1.60
CA VAL A 210 2.99 -0.33 0.85
C VAL A 210 2.35 -0.46 -0.53
N THR A 211 3.19 -0.52 -1.57
CA THR A 211 2.76 -0.56 -2.98
C THR A 211 3.10 -1.87 -3.69
N ALA A 212 4.01 -2.67 -3.13
CA ALA A 212 4.39 -3.99 -3.62
C ALA A 212 4.43 -4.96 -2.42
N TYR A 213 3.98 -6.19 -2.63
CA TYR A 213 3.93 -7.23 -1.60
C TYR A 213 3.82 -8.59 -2.29
N ASN A 214 4.29 -9.65 -1.62
CA ASN A 214 4.04 -11.03 -2.02
C ASN A 214 2.93 -11.62 -1.17
N TYR A 215 2.03 -12.35 -1.80
CA TYR A 215 0.96 -13.05 -1.11
C TYR A 215 0.89 -14.49 -1.61
N ASP A 216 1.22 -15.43 -0.73
CA ASP A 216 1.02 -16.85 -0.94
C ASP A 216 -0.32 -17.28 -0.33
N SER A 217 -1.29 -17.56 -1.19
CA SER A 217 -2.62 -18.00 -0.79
C SER A 217 -2.66 -19.41 -0.19
N SER A 218 -1.62 -20.22 -0.41
CA SER A 218 -1.58 -21.61 0.09
C SER A 218 -1.37 -21.63 1.60
N ASN A 219 -0.59 -20.68 2.10
CA ASN A 219 -0.24 -20.55 3.52
C ASN A 219 -0.83 -19.31 4.19
N ASN A 220 -1.66 -18.54 3.47
CA ASN A 220 -2.12 -17.21 3.90
C ASN A 220 -0.95 -16.30 4.32
N TYR A 221 0.19 -16.43 3.64
CA TYR A 221 1.44 -15.76 3.98
C TYR A 221 1.59 -14.46 3.19
N LEU A 222 2.04 -13.41 3.86
CA LEU A 222 2.22 -12.08 3.30
C LEU A 222 3.59 -11.54 3.68
N ASP A 223 4.37 -11.11 2.68
CA ASP A 223 5.59 -10.35 2.90
C ASP A 223 5.67 -9.06 2.07
N PHE A 224 6.38 -8.06 2.59
CA PHE A 224 6.56 -6.77 1.94
C PHE A 224 7.63 -5.93 2.63
N VAL A 225 8.32 -5.08 1.86
CA VAL A 225 9.18 -4.03 2.43
C VAL A 225 8.30 -2.92 3.03
N CYS A 226 8.50 -2.63 4.32
CA CYS A 226 7.76 -1.58 5.02
C CYS A 226 8.60 -0.32 5.29
N CYS A 227 9.90 -0.48 5.50
CA CYS A 227 10.83 0.59 5.84
C CYS A 227 12.26 0.19 5.50
N LYS A 228 13.21 1.07 5.80
CA LYS A 228 14.65 0.79 5.73
C LYS A 228 15.28 0.95 7.11
N THR A 229 16.42 0.29 7.33
CA THR A 229 17.28 0.44 8.50
C THR A 229 18.71 0.75 8.06
N HIS A 230 19.51 1.36 8.94
CA HIS A 230 20.91 1.64 8.69
C HIS A 230 21.75 0.94 9.77
N PHE A 231 22.70 0.12 9.35
CA PHE A 231 23.68 -0.51 10.23
C PHE A 231 24.94 0.33 10.29
N THR A 232 25.60 0.38 11.44
CA THR A 232 26.75 1.27 11.68
C THR A 232 27.94 1.00 10.76
N ASP A 233 28.06 -0.22 10.27
CA ASP A 233 29.17 -0.68 9.44
C ASP A 233 28.84 -0.62 7.94
N ASP A 234 27.59 -0.26 7.60
CA ASP A 234 27.11 -0.20 6.22
C ASP A 234 27.19 1.20 5.63
N THR A 235 27.35 1.27 4.31
CA THR A 235 27.39 2.53 3.56
C THR A 235 26.02 2.94 2.98
N TYR A 236 25.01 2.10 3.16
CA TYR A 236 23.67 2.29 2.62
C TYR A 236 22.59 1.84 3.61
N ASP A 237 21.34 2.14 3.28
CA ASP A 237 20.17 1.71 4.04
C ASP A 237 19.65 0.38 3.49
N THR A 238 19.45 -0.60 4.38
CA THR A 238 18.90 -1.92 4.05
C THR A 238 17.38 -1.95 4.17
N ASP A 239 16.70 -2.55 3.20
CA ASP A 239 15.26 -2.78 3.24
C ASP A 239 14.87 -3.74 4.38
N MET A 240 13.81 -3.39 5.10
CA MET A 240 13.25 -4.22 6.17
C MET A 240 11.97 -4.87 5.67
N VAL A 241 12.04 -6.17 5.41
CA VAL A 241 10.94 -7.02 4.97
C VAL A 241 10.11 -7.41 6.19
N TRP A 242 8.80 -7.19 6.13
CA TRP A 242 7.87 -7.67 7.13
C TRP A 242 7.18 -8.91 6.61
N SER A 243 7.12 -9.95 7.44
CA SER A 243 6.52 -11.23 7.10
C SER A 243 5.48 -11.62 8.15
N MET A 244 4.32 -12.09 7.71
CA MET A 244 3.23 -12.47 8.60
C MET A 244 2.22 -13.42 7.95
N TYR A 245 1.49 -14.15 8.79
CA TYR A 245 0.36 -14.97 8.38
C TYR A 245 -0.97 -14.22 8.63
N LEU A 246 -1.86 -14.30 7.65
CA LEU A 246 -3.23 -13.80 7.73
C LEU A 246 -4.14 -14.84 8.38
N ASP A 247 -5.25 -14.38 8.97
CA ASP A 247 -6.34 -15.29 9.35
C ASP A 247 -7.11 -15.83 8.14
N ASP A 248 -8.02 -16.78 8.38
CA ASP A 248 -8.84 -17.41 7.34
C ASP A 248 -9.72 -16.42 6.56
N GLU A 249 -9.98 -15.23 7.13
CA GLU A 249 -10.70 -14.13 6.49
C GLU A 249 -9.79 -13.15 5.74
N ASN A 250 -8.51 -13.51 5.54
CA ASN A 250 -7.50 -12.67 4.90
C ASN A 250 -7.29 -11.32 5.63
N GLN A 251 -7.25 -11.35 6.96
CA GLN A 251 -7.08 -10.16 7.80
C GLN A 251 -5.83 -10.26 8.66
N VAL A 252 -5.35 -9.07 9.04
CA VAL A 252 -4.39 -8.92 10.13
C VAL A 252 -5.11 -8.33 11.33
N SER A 253 -4.75 -8.80 12.52
CA SER A 253 -5.30 -8.36 13.79
C SER A 253 -4.21 -7.67 14.64
N PRO A 254 -4.60 -6.99 15.74
CA PRO A 254 -3.62 -6.49 16.70
C PRO A 254 -2.67 -7.57 17.26
N ASN A 255 -3.10 -8.84 17.26
CA ASN A 255 -2.34 -9.96 17.78
C ASN A 255 -1.70 -10.82 16.66
N THR A 256 -1.74 -10.40 15.41
CA THR A 256 -0.94 -11.02 14.34
C THR A 256 0.53 -10.92 14.73
N VAL A 257 1.24 -12.04 14.62
CA VAL A 257 2.68 -12.09 14.82
C VAL A 257 3.36 -11.62 13.53
N VAL A 258 4.40 -10.82 13.67
CA VAL A 258 5.18 -10.28 12.56
C VAL A 258 6.65 -10.50 12.80
N SER A 259 7.30 -11.04 11.77
CA SER A 259 8.74 -11.19 11.65
C SER A 259 9.32 -10.08 10.77
N PHE A 260 10.62 -9.83 10.92
CA PHE A 260 11.36 -8.79 10.24
C PHE A 260 12.67 -9.36 9.72
N ASP A 261 13.01 -9.05 8.46
CA ASP A 261 14.24 -9.52 7.84
C ASP A 261 14.90 -8.35 7.06
N PRO A 262 16.13 -7.92 7.42
CA PRO A 262 16.89 -6.97 6.65
C PRO A 262 17.38 -7.65 5.36
N ASN A 263 16.82 -7.23 4.22
CA ASN A 263 17.02 -7.93 2.95
C ASN A 263 16.86 -6.97 1.76
N ASP A 264 17.99 -6.63 1.13
CA ASP A 264 18.04 -5.75 -0.05
C ASP A 264 17.77 -6.46 -1.38
N ASP A 265 17.72 -7.79 -1.37
CA ASP A 265 17.41 -8.60 -2.54
C ASP A 265 15.91 -8.91 -2.67
N TRP A 266 15.10 -8.47 -1.69
CA TRP A 266 13.65 -8.70 -1.71
C TRP A 266 13.01 -8.10 -2.97
N LYS A 267 12.23 -8.92 -3.66
CA LYS A 267 11.50 -8.52 -4.87
C LYS A 267 10.07 -9.08 -4.84
N PRO A 268 9.10 -8.35 -5.39
CA PRO A 268 7.77 -8.91 -5.59
C PRO A 268 7.85 -10.07 -6.59
N TYR A 269 7.06 -11.13 -6.37
CA TYR A 269 6.82 -12.20 -7.31
C TYR A 269 6.10 -11.58 -8.51
N PHE A 270 6.81 -11.42 -9.62
CA PHE A 270 6.27 -10.86 -10.86
C PHE A 270 5.45 -11.89 -11.62
#